data_AF-A0A5B2W5P0-F1
#
_entry.id   AF-A0A5B2W5P0-F1
#
_cell.length_a   1.000
_cell.length_b   1.000
_cell.length_c   1.000
_cell.angle_alpha   90.00
_cell.angle_beta   90.00
_cell.angle_gamma   90.00
#
_symmetry.space_group_name_H-M   'P 1'
#
loop_
_entity.id
_entity.type
_entity.pdbx_description
1 polymer ?
#
loop_
_entity_poly.entity_id
_entity_poly.type
_entity_poly.pdbx_seq_one_letter_code
_entity_poly.pdbx_strand_id
1 'polypeptide(L)'
;MTAADEQPVAQRERPCGYSGCDHTIPYSGRGRPREYCDRVWSDGETCQTKAEQQRSAAKASGLDGPLIAYRQIAEATRPALEGVQAQVGQLLESLRTVEAGALERIKAAEATAVAAQKRGDQAERDRDTAVSRAGVADQQRREAIEAQRGAERRARDAEKAAEETQLKAWREIADHDHKRGKAEAARDDAQANLKALKERFDRLAGEADELSKNNKELAKKTTAAEKAQAVAEAAQRAAEKAQTAAEAARDEAITTRDKAAEKATAATTRAEQAETERTRLHNELAATQRAAQEQQDRATKAEIKQDQLAGQLTERDAEIERLRAERDAEIERLRAERDAEFERLRAERDQAQARADASPTREQIVEMIHAAVQPPAADNDGT
;
A
#
# COMPACT_ATOMS: atom_id res chain seq x y z
N MET A 1 -27.16 -161.89 2.53
CA MET A 1 -26.45 -163.18 2.40
C MET A 1 -25.50 -163.27 3.58
N THR A 2 -25.84 -164.08 4.57
CA THR A 2 -25.00 -164.42 5.71
C THR A 2 -25.21 -165.91 5.95
N ALA A 3 -24.12 -166.64 6.14
CA ALA A 3 -24.10 -168.09 6.03
C ALA A 3 -24.91 -168.77 7.15
N ALA A 4 -25.52 -169.91 6.82
CA ALA A 4 -25.98 -170.86 7.81
C ALA A 4 -24.74 -171.51 8.45
N ASP A 5 -24.49 -171.19 9.71
CA ASP A 5 -23.39 -171.75 10.49
C ASP A 5 -23.86 -173.08 11.09
N GLU A 6 -23.34 -174.21 10.58
CA GLU A 6 -23.63 -175.55 11.11
C GLU A 6 -23.00 -175.69 12.49
N GLN A 7 -23.72 -175.28 13.53
CA GLN A 7 -23.28 -175.50 14.90
C GLN A 7 -23.10 -177.01 15.14
N PRO A 8 -21.90 -177.46 15.56
CA PRO A 8 -21.71 -178.85 15.94
C PRO A 8 -22.66 -179.17 17.09
N VAL A 9 -23.26 -180.36 17.06
CA VAL A 9 -24.12 -180.83 18.16
C VAL A 9 -23.22 -181.06 19.38
N ALA A 10 -22.98 -179.98 20.14
CA ALA A 10 -22.21 -180.01 21.36
C ALA A 10 -22.79 -181.10 22.26
N GLN A 11 -21.97 -182.12 22.54
CA GLN A 11 -22.37 -183.19 23.45
C GLN A 11 -22.75 -182.51 24.76
N ARG A 12 -24.02 -182.67 25.16
CA ARG A 12 -24.58 -181.93 26.30
C ARG A 12 -24.02 -182.54 27.58
N GLU A 13 -22.81 -182.12 27.92
CA GLU A 13 -22.21 -182.40 29.21
C GLU A 13 -23.11 -181.85 30.32
N ARG A 14 -23.45 -182.73 31.26
CA ARG A 14 -24.23 -182.37 32.44
C ARG A 14 -23.39 -182.63 33.69
N PRO A 15 -23.29 -181.69 34.65
CA PRO A 15 -22.63 -181.99 35.91
C PRO A 15 -23.34 -183.14 36.64
N CYS A 16 -22.57 -183.96 37.33
CA CYS A 16 -23.08 -185.05 38.16
C CYS A 16 -24.07 -184.52 39.22
N GLY A 17 -25.19 -185.21 39.40
CA GLY A 17 -26.27 -184.83 40.32
C GLY A 17 -25.95 -184.94 41.82
N TYR A 18 -24.71 -185.32 42.17
CA TYR A 18 -24.16 -185.18 43.52
C TYR A 18 -23.36 -183.89 43.58
N SER A 19 -23.75 -182.93 44.44
CA SER A 19 -23.13 -181.60 44.46
C SER A 19 -21.67 -181.59 44.93
N GLY A 20 -21.17 -182.70 45.49
CA GLY A 20 -19.76 -182.89 45.81
C GLY A 20 -18.93 -183.51 44.67
N CYS A 21 -19.48 -183.62 43.45
CA CYS A 21 -18.78 -184.22 42.31
C CYS A 21 -18.79 -183.30 41.08
N ASP A 22 -17.65 -182.67 40.80
CA ASP A 22 -17.46 -181.79 39.64
C ASP A 22 -17.33 -182.54 38.29
N HIS A 23 -17.59 -183.86 38.26
CA HIS A 23 -17.44 -184.64 37.05
C HIS A 23 -18.63 -184.44 36.11
N THR A 24 -18.36 -184.07 34.85
CA THR A 24 -19.37 -183.98 33.80
C THR A 24 -19.65 -185.36 33.20
N ILE A 25 -20.93 -185.64 32.98
CA ILE A 25 -21.40 -186.89 32.36
C ILE A 25 -21.61 -186.60 30.87
N PRO A 26 -20.89 -187.27 29.95
CA PRO A 26 -21.13 -187.13 28.52
C PRO A 26 -22.46 -187.78 28.14
N TYR A 27 -23.44 -186.97 27.72
CA TYR A 27 -24.73 -187.47 27.27
C TYR A 27 -24.71 -187.81 25.78
N SER A 28 -24.77 -189.11 25.47
CA SER A 28 -24.72 -189.67 24.12
C SER A 28 -25.99 -189.45 23.27
N GLY A 29 -26.96 -188.65 23.74
CA GLY A 29 -28.18 -188.30 23.02
C GLY A 29 -29.24 -189.42 22.91
N ARG A 30 -28.98 -190.63 23.41
CA ARG A 30 -29.92 -191.76 23.37
C ARG A 30 -30.17 -192.31 24.79
N GLY A 31 -31.45 -192.54 25.12
CA GLY A 31 -31.89 -193.06 26.43
C GLY A 31 -32.04 -191.97 27.50
N ARG A 32 -32.53 -192.32 28.70
CA ARG A 32 -32.62 -191.39 29.84
C ARG A 32 -31.18 -191.03 30.27
N PRO A 33 -30.81 -189.73 30.35
CA PRO A 33 -29.49 -189.34 30.84
C PRO A 33 -29.22 -189.92 32.23
N ARG A 34 -28.01 -190.45 32.47
CA ARG A 34 -27.60 -190.80 33.83
C ARG A 34 -27.54 -189.53 34.67
N GLU A 35 -28.12 -189.57 35.87
CA GLU A 35 -28.11 -188.44 36.80
C GLU A 35 -26.79 -188.34 37.57
N TYR A 36 -26.07 -189.45 37.75
CA TYR A 36 -24.83 -189.55 38.50
C TYR A 36 -23.75 -190.19 37.62
N CYS A 37 -22.50 -189.80 37.81
CA CYS A 37 -21.39 -190.46 37.14
C CYS A 37 -21.03 -191.79 37.83
N ASP A 38 -20.35 -192.66 37.10
CA ASP A 38 -19.93 -193.99 37.56
C ASP A 38 -18.73 -193.94 38.53
N ARG A 39 -18.43 -192.76 39.11
CA ARG A 39 -17.36 -192.57 40.08
C ARG A 39 -17.71 -193.24 41.40
N VAL A 40 -16.84 -194.16 41.81
CA VAL A 40 -16.81 -194.76 43.14
C VAL A 40 -15.86 -193.93 44.03
N TRP A 41 -16.27 -193.65 45.26
CA TRP A 41 -15.51 -192.91 46.26
C TRP A 41 -14.63 -193.84 47.09
N SER A 42 -13.72 -193.29 47.90
CA SER A 42 -12.73 -194.07 48.68
C SER A 42 -13.34 -194.99 49.74
N ASP A 43 -14.62 -194.81 50.05
CA ASP A 43 -15.44 -195.65 50.94
C ASP A 43 -16.25 -196.73 50.20
N GLY A 44 -16.09 -196.84 48.87
CA GLY A 44 -16.83 -197.78 48.03
C GLY A 44 -18.22 -197.31 47.60
N GLU A 45 -18.67 -196.11 48.02
CA GLU A 45 -19.98 -195.59 47.64
C GLU A 45 -19.97 -194.93 46.25
N THR A 46 -21.10 -194.96 45.55
CA THR A 46 -21.25 -194.27 44.27
C THR A 46 -21.74 -192.83 44.46
N CYS A 47 -21.54 -191.97 43.45
CA CYS A 47 -22.16 -190.64 43.43
C CYS A 47 -23.70 -190.67 43.62
N GLN A 48 -24.39 -191.73 43.19
CA GLN A 48 -25.84 -191.88 43.44
C GLN A 48 -26.11 -192.06 44.95
N THR A 49 -25.38 -192.97 45.61
CA THR A 49 -25.49 -193.23 47.05
C THR A 49 -25.19 -191.98 47.86
N LYS A 50 -24.12 -191.25 47.53
CA LYS A 50 -23.77 -189.97 48.18
C LYS A 50 -24.83 -188.88 47.98
N ALA A 51 -25.41 -188.76 46.79
CA ALA A 51 -26.52 -187.82 46.55
C ALA A 51 -27.79 -188.21 47.32
N GLU A 52 -28.06 -189.51 47.47
CA GLU A 52 -29.19 -190.00 48.25
C GLU A 52 -29.00 -189.75 49.74
N GLN A 53 -27.80 -190.02 50.29
CA GLN A 53 -27.41 -189.63 51.65
C GLN A 53 -27.52 -188.11 51.88
N GLN A 54 -27.06 -187.30 50.94
CA GLN A 54 -27.17 -185.83 51.02
C GLN A 54 -28.64 -185.38 51.02
N ARG A 55 -29.50 -186.00 50.20
CA ARG A 55 -30.95 -185.74 50.21
C ARG A 55 -31.63 -186.21 51.49
N SER A 56 -31.24 -187.35 52.07
CA SER A 56 -31.78 -187.78 53.37
C SER A 56 -31.29 -186.90 54.51
N ALA A 57 -30.05 -186.43 54.47
CA ALA A 57 -29.50 -185.49 55.46
C ALA A 57 -30.19 -184.11 55.39
N ALA A 58 -30.43 -183.59 54.17
CA ALA A 58 -31.21 -182.37 53.97
C ALA A 58 -32.64 -182.51 54.54
N LYS A 59 -33.35 -183.60 54.22
CA LYS A 59 -34.67 -183.89 54.78
C LYS A 59 -34.65 -184.03 56.31
N ALA A 60 -33.65 -184.73 56.85
CA ALA A 60 -33.49 -184.92 58.29
C ALA A 60 -33.18 -183.60 59.05
N SER A 61 -32.55 -182.63 58.38
CA SER A 61 -32.28 -181.30 58.95
C SER A 61 -33.52 -180.42 59.12
N GLY A 62 -34.65 -180.77 58.50
CA GLY A 62 -35.89 -179.98 58.53
C GLY A 62 -35.84 -178.62 57.82
N LEU A 63 -34.71 -178.25 57.20
CA LEU A 63 -34.48 -176.94 56.59
C LEU A 63 -35.32 -176.66 55.34
N ASP A 64 -35.86 -177.70 54.69
CA ASP A 64 -36.68 -177.56 53.48
C ASP A 64 -37.91 -176.66 53.72
N GLY A 65 -38.59 -176.78 54.86
CA GLY A 65 -39.75 -175.97 55.22
C GLY A 65 -39.44 -174.47 55.35
N PRO A 66 -38.48 -174.07 56.21
CA PRO A 66 -38.02 -172.68 56.33
C PRO A 66 -37.49 -172.10 55.02
N LEU A 67 -36.79 -172.89 54.19
CA LEU A 67 -36.31 -172.43 52.88
C LEU A 67 -37.44 -172.20 51.87
N ILE A 68 -38.49 -173.03 51.89
CA ILE A 68 -39.71 -172.81 51.09
C ILE A 68 -40.44 -171.55 51.56
N ALA A 69 -40.63 -171.37 52.87
CA ALA A 69 -41.27 -170.19 53.43
C ALA A 69 -40.48 -168.90 53.11
N TYR A 70 -39.15 -168.93 53.21
CA TYR A 70 -38.29 -167.81 52.81
C TYR A 70 -38.42 -167.50 51.31
N ARG A 71 -38.43 -168.52 50.44
CA ARG A 71 -38.64 -168.33 48.99
C ARG A 71 -40.01 -167.71 48.70
N GLN A 72 -41.07 -168.17 49.34
CA GLN A 72 -42.41 -167.60 49.18
C GLN A 72 -42.47 -166.13 49.62
N ILE A 73 -41.80 -165.76 50.73
CA ILE A 73 -41.70 -164.36 51.17
C ILE A 73 -40.85 -163.53 50.19
N ALA A 74 -39.73 -164.08 49.68
CA ALA A 74 -38.90 -163.41 48.68
C ALA A 74 -39.64 -163.20 47.34
N GLU A 75 -40.41 -164.20 46.89
CA GLU A 75 -41.24 -164.10 45.68
C GLU A 75 -42.42 -163.13 45.87
N ALA A 76 -43.03 -163.08 47.05
CA ALA A 76 -44.10 -162.12 47.36
C ALA A 76 -43.60 -160.67 47.55
N THR A 77 -42.36 -160.48 48.04
CA THR A 77 -41.76 -159.14 48.21
C THR A 77 -41.11 -158.60 46.94
N ARG A 78 -40.69 -159.48 46.03
CA ARG A 78 -40.14 -159.11 44.71
C ARG A 78 -40.98 -158.08 43.92
N PRO A 79 -42.30 -158.25 43.68
CA PRO A 79 -43.09 -157.27 42.94
C PRO A 79 -43.20 -155.92 43.68
N ALA A 80 -43.12 -155.89 45.01
CA ALA A 80 -43.07 -154.65 45.77
C ALA A 80 -41.72 -153.93 45.56
N LEU A 81 -40.60 -154.67 45.55
CA LEU A 81 -39.27 -154.12 45.24
C LEU A 81 -39.18 -153.63 43.79
N GLU A 82 -39.70 -154.39 42.83
CA GLU A 82 -39.78 -153.99 41.41
C GLU A 82 -40.65 -152.73 41.24
N GLY A 83 -41.76 -152.62 41.98
CA GLY A 83 -42.60 -151.42 42.04
C GLY A 83 -41.88 -150.19 42.62
N VAL A 84 -41.15 -150.34 43.72
CA VAL A 84 -40.32 -149.26 44.30
C VAL A 84 -39.19 -148.87 43.34
N GLN A 85 -38.53 -149.84 42.70
CA GLN A 85 -37.49 -149.57 41.70
C GLN A 85 -38.05 -148.78 40.50
N ALA A 86 -39.25 -149.12 40.02
CA ALA A 86 -39.92 -148.38 38.96
C ALA A 86 -40.28 -146.93 39.39
N GLN A 87 -40.79 -146.73 40.61
CA GLN A 87 -41.08 -145.40 41.15
C GLN A 87 -39.81 -144.55 41.33
N VAL A 88 -38.72 -145.13 41.83
CA VAL A 88 -37.42 -144.45 41.92
C VAL A 88 -36.89 -144.11 40.53
N GLY A 89 -37.04 -145.00 39.54
CA GLY A 89 -36.69 -144.72 38.15
C GLY A 89 -37.47 -143.53 37.55
N GLN A 90 -38.79 -143.49 37.76
CA GLN A 90 -39.64 -142.36 37.36
C GLN A 90 -39.27 -141.05 38.08
N LEU A 91 -38.94 -141.12 39.37
CA LEU A 91 -38.49 -139.95 40.14
C LEU A 91 -37.15 -139.43 39.60
N LEU A 92 -36.16 -140.30 39.36
CA LEU A 92 -34.87 -139.90 38.78
C LEU A 92 -35.02 -139.29 37.39
N GLU A 93 -35.93 -139.80 36.56
CA GLU A 93 -36.15 -139.26 35.22
C GLU A 93 -36.90 -137.91 35.24
N SER A 94 -37.85 -137.74 36.17
CA SER A 94 -38.48 -136.42 36.37
C SER A 94 -37.50 -135.39 36.96
N LEU A 95 -36.60 -135.80 37.86
CA LEU A 95 -35.52 -134.94 38.36
C LEU A 95 -34.56 -134.52 37.25
N ARG A 96 -34.11 -135.44 36.39
CA ARG A 96 -33.29 -135.12 35.20
C ARG A 96 -34.00 -134.17 34.24
N THR A 97 -35.30 -134.35 34.03
CA THR A 97 -36.11 -133.47 33.19
C THR A 97 -36.20 -132.06 33.77
N VAL A 98 -36.37 -131.94 35.09
CA VAL A 98 -36.37 -130.65 35.81
C VAL A 98 -35.00 -130.00 35.79
N GLU A 99 -33.92 -130.76 36.00
CA GLU A 99 -32.53 -130.31 35.93
C GLU A 99 -32.18 -129.79 34.54
N ALA A 100 -32.44 -130.58 33.48
CA ALA A 100 -32.24 -130.16 32.10
C ALA A 100 -33.06 -128.89 31.77
N GLY A 101 -34.33 -128.85 32.16
CA GLY A 101 -35.18 -127.67 31.97
C GLY A 101 -34.70 -126.44 32.76
N ALA A 102 -34.09 -126.62 33.93
CA ALA A 102 -33.50 -125.54 34.71
C ALA A 102 -32.19 -125.03 34.06
N LEU A 103 -31.32 -125.93 33.62
CA LEU A 103 -30.08 -125.59 32.91
C LEU A 103 -30.36 -124.86 31.60
N GLU A 104 -31.35 -125.28 30.81
CA GLU A 104 -31.73 -124.55 29.58
C GLU A 104 -32.32 -123.17 29.88
N ARG A 105 -33.11 -123.01 30.96
CA ARG A 105 -33.56 -121.67 31.39
C ARG A 105 -32.41 -120.78 31.85
N ILE A 106 -31.41 -121.33 32.54
CA ILE A 106 -30.21 -120.60 32.96
C ILE A 106 -29.41 -120.16 31.72
N LYS A 107 -29.10 -121.06 30.79
CA LYS A 107 -28.42 -120.74 29.53
C LYS A 107 -29.16 -119.66 28.72
N ALA A 108 -30.49 -119.75 28.63
CA ALA A 108 -31.31 -118.75 27.94
C ALA A 108 -31.28 -117.38 28.63
N ALA A 109 -31.30 -117.36 29.97
CA ALA A 109 -31.18 -116.13 30.75
C ALA A 109 -29.78 -115.51 30.62
N GLU A 110 -28.71 -116.30 30.69
CA GLU A 110 -27.32 -115.88 30.49
C GLU A 110 -27.10 -115.33 29.08
N ALA A 111 -27.58 -116.04 28.04
CA ALA A 111 -27.52 -115.56 26.67
C ALA A 111 -28.26 -114.22 26.48
N THR A 112 -29.42 -114.07 27.14
CA THR A 112 -30.20 -112.82 27.12
C THR A 112 -29.47 -111.70 27.86
N ALA A 113 -28.84 -111.98 29.00
CA ALA A 113 -28.05 -111.02 29.76
C ALA A 113 -26.81 -110.55 28.98
N VAL A 114 -26.06 -111.46 28.37
CA VAL A 114 -24.91 -111.14 27.49
C VAL A 114 -25.37 -110.34 26.26
N ALA A 115 -26.52 -110.66 25.68
CA ALA A 115 -27.09 -109.89 24.57
C ALA A 115 -27.64 -108.51 25.00
N ALA A 116 -28.04 -108.34 26.25
CA ALA A 116 -28.40 -107.04 26.82
C ALA A 116 -27.15 -106.20 27.09
N GLN A 117 -26.12 -106.77 27.72
CA GLN A 117 -24.83 -106.11 27.96
C GLN A 117 -24.20 -105.62 26.65
N LYS A 118 -24.07 -106.48 25.64
CA LYS A 118 -23.51 -106.11 24.33
C LYS A 118 -24.27 -104.96 23.65
N ARG A 119 -25.58 -104.84 23.87
CA ARG A 119 -26.39 -103.71 23.38
C ARG A 119 -26.16 -102.43 24.19
N GLY A 120 -25.95 -102.55 25.50
CA GLY A 120 -25.50 -101.45 26.36
C GLY A 120 -24.14 -100.91 25.92
N ASP A 121 -23.12 -101.77 25.87
CA ASP A 121 -21.76 -101.44 25.43
C ASP A 121 -21.75 -100.77 24.04
N GLN A 122 -22.62 -101.24 23.12
CA GLN A 122 -22.75 -100.63 21.80
C GLN A 122 -23.38 -99.24 21.88
N ALA A 123 -24.49 -99.07 22.62
CA ALA A 123 -25.15 -97.78 22.78
C ALA A 123 -24.25 -96.73 23.45
N GLU A 124 -23.38 -97.14 24.40
CA GLU A 124 -22.38 -96.24 24.99
C GLU A 124 -21.32 -95.81 23.97
N ARG A 125 -20.78 -96.75 23.17
CA ARG A 125 -19.83 -96.40 22.09
C ARG A 125 -20.44 -95.50 21.03
N ASP A 126 -21.72 -95.70 20.69
CA ASP A 126 -22.45 -94.86 19.74
C ASP A 126 -22.71 -93.46 20.33
N ARG A 127 -23.08 -93.36 21.61
CA ARG A 127 -23.19 -92.10 22.35
C ARG A 127 -21.87 -91.34 22.36
N ASP A 128 -20.77 -91.99 22.75
CA ASP A 128 -19.47 -91.34 22.89
C ASP A 128 -18.91 -90.91 21.52
N THR A 129 -19.17 -91.68 20.48
CA THR A 129 -18.91 -91.29 19.08
C THR A 129 -19.73 -90.07 18.67
N ALA A 130 -21.02 -90.00 19.03
CA ALA A 130 -21.88 -88.86 18.75
C ALA A 130 -21.44 -87.59 19.49
N VAL A 131 -21.07 -87.70 20.78
CA VAL A 131 -20.54 -86.60 21.60
C VAL A 131 -19.20 -86.10 21.03
N SER A 132 -18.29 -87.00 20.65
CA SER A 132 -17.02 -86.63 20.00
C SER A 132 -17.24 -85.88 18.69
N ARG A 133 -18.14 -86.37 17.82
CA ARG A 133 -18.49 -85.69 16.57
C ARG A 133 -19.13 -84.31 16.80
N ALA A 134 -20.00 -84.19 17.79
CA ALA A 134 -20.60 -82.90 18.16
C ALA A 134 -19.53 -81.90 18.64
N GLY A 135 -18.58 -82.35 19.48
CA GLY A 135 -17.45 -81.53 19.94
C GLY A 135 -16.57 -81.02 18.80
N VAL A 136 -16.24 -81.89 17.83
CA VAL A 136 -15.48 -81.50 16.62
C VAL A 136 -16.26 -80.50 15.77
N ALA A 137 -17.57 -80.71 15.58
CA ALA A 137 -18.42 -79.79 14.80
C ALA A 137 -18.53 -78.41 15.47
N ASP A 138 -18.67 -78.35 16.81
CA ASP A 138 -18.69 -77.09 17.55
C ASP A 138 -17.32 -76.38 17.53
N GLN A 139 -16.21 -77.11 17.56
CA GLN A 139 -14.87 -76.53 17.37
C GLN A 139 -14.72 -75.92 15.98
N GLN A 140 -15.03 -76.69 14.92
CA GLN A 140 -14.99 -76.20 13.53
C GLN A 140 -15.88 -74.98 13.32
N ARG A 141 -17.06 -74.93 13.96
CA ARG A 141 -17.96 -73.78 13.94
C ARG A 141 -17.35 -72.55 14.63
N ARG A 142 -16.65 -72.71 15.75
CA ARG A 142 -15.95 -71.60 16.42
C ARG A 142 -14.80 -71.08 15.56
N GLU A 143 -13.97 -71.98 15.02
CA GLU A 143 -12.87 -71.65 14.12
C GLU A 143 -13.37 -70.91 12.86
N ALA A 144 -14.49 -71.35 12.27
CA ALA A 144 -15.12 -70.67 11.14
C ALA A 144 -15.63 -69.26 11.49
N ILE A 145 -16.25 -69.07 12.65
CA ILE A 145 -16.70 -67.75 13.14
C ILE A 145 -15.50 -66.82 13.41
N GLU A 146 -14.42 -67.34 13.98
CA GLU A 146 -13.19 -66.57 14.23
C GLU A 146 -12.47 -66.20 12.94
N ALA A 147 -12.39 -67.13 11.98
CA ALA A 147 -11.87 -66.88 10.64
C ALA A 147 -12.70 -65.83 9.88
N GLN A 148 -14.04 -65.91 9.96
CA GLN A 148 -14.95 -64.92 9.38
C GLN A 148 -14.72 -63.54 10.00
N ARG A 149 -14.70 -63.43 11.33
CA ARG A 149 -14.42 -62.17 12.04
C ARG A 149 -13.02 -61.62 11.72
N GLY A 150 -12.04 -62.50 11.53
CA GLY A 150 -10.68 -62.13 11.10
C GLY A 150 -10.63 -61.61 9.67
N ALA A 151 -11.38 -62.22 8.75
CA ALA A 151 -11.54 -61.74 7.38
C ALA A 151 -12.29 -60.38 7.33
N GLU A 152 -13.35 -60.23 8.10
CA GLU A 152 -14.12 -58.98 8.18
C GLU A 152 -13.27 -57.81 8.73
N ARG A 153 -12.46 -58.03 9.77
CA ARG A 153 -11.51 -57.01 10.25
C ARG A 153 -10.53 -56.61 9.15
N ARG A 154 -9.89 -57.58 8.48
CA ARG A 154 -8.96 -57.30 7.37
C ARG A 154 -9.63 -56.55 6.21
N ALA A 155 -10.89 -56.83 5.91
CA ALA A 155 -11.66 -56.09 4.90
C ALA A 155 -11.86 -54.63 5.32
N ARG A 156 -12.37 -54.38 6.53
CA ARG A 156 -12.57 -53.02 7.07
C ARG A 156 -11.26 -52.23 7.19
N ASP A 157 -10.16 -52.88 7.55
CA ASP A 157 -8.86 -52.24 7.66
C ASP A 157 -8.28 -51.91 6.27
N ALA A 158 -8.53 -52.75 5.25
CA ALA A 158 -8.18 -52.47 3.86
C ALA A 158 -9.04 -51.35 3.25
N GLU A 159 -10.33 -51.29 3.57
CA GLU A 159 -11.24 -50.21 3.20
C GLU A 159 -10.75 -48.86 3.76
N LYS A 160 -10.45 -48.79 5.07
CA LYS A 160 -9.87 -47.59 5.70
C LYS A 160 -8.54 -47.17 5.07
N ALA A 161 -7.64 -48.11 4.82
CA ALA A 161 -6.36 -47.81 4.19
C ALA A 161 -6.54 -47.27 2.76
N ALA A 162 -7.55 -47.75 2.02
CA ALA A 162 -7.92 -47.21 0.72
C ALA A 162 -8.52 -45.79 0.83
N GLU A 163 -9.42 -45.54 1.79
CA GLU A 163 -9.98 -44.22 2.07
C GLU A 163 -8.89 -43.21 2.47
N GLU A 164 -7.99 -43.57 3.38
CA GLU A 164 -6.84 -42.73 3.78
C GLU A 164 -5.93 -42.41 2.59
N THR A 165 -5.68 -43.39 1.71
CA THR A 165 -4.90 -43.20 0.48
C THR A 165 -5.60 -42.25 -0.49
N GLN A 166 -6.92 -42.39 -0.69
CA GLN A 166 -7.71 -41.48 -1.51
C GLN A 166 -7.71 -40.06 -0.93
N LEU A 167 -7.96 -39.90 0.37
CA LEU A 167 -7.94 -38.60 1.05
C LEU A 167 -6.56 -37.93 0.96
N LYS A 168 -5.47 -38.71 1.04
CA LYS A 168 -4.11 -38.21 0.82
C LYS A 168 -3.92 -37.72 -0.62
N ALA A 169 -4.31 -38.51 -1.62
CA ALA A 169 -4.24 -38.11 -3.02
C ALA A 169 -5.05 -36.84 -3.32
N TRP A 170 -6.27 -36.72 -2.77
CA TRP A 170 -7.08 -35.49 -2.88
C TRP A 170 -6.42 -34.26 -2.25
N ARG A 171 -5.74 -34.42 -1.10
CA ARG A 171 -4.95 -33.33 -0.49
C ARG A 171 -3.76 -32.93 -1.36
N GLU A 172 -3.04 -33.90 -1.92
CA GLU A 172 -1.90 -33.64 -2.82
C GLU A 172 -2.33 -32.92 -4.11
N ILE A 173 -3.49 -33.28 -4.67
CA ILE A 173 -4.12 -32.56 -5.80
C ILE A 173 -4.50 -31.13 -5.39
N ALA A 174 -5.18 -30.94 -4.27
CA ALA A 174 -5.59 -29.63 -3.79
C ALA A 174 -4.38 -28.71 -3.49
N ASP A 175 -3.32 -29.25 -2.90
CA ASP A 175 -2.05 -28.55 -2.68
C ASP A 175 -1.36 -28.17 -4.01
N HIS A 176 -1.40 -29.06 -5.00
CA HIS A 176 -0.87 -28.79 -6.34
C HIS A 176 -1.66 -27.67 -7.02
N ASP A 177 -3.00 -27.71 -6.99
CA ASP A 177 -3.85 -26.68 -7.58
C ASP A 177 -3.73 -25.34 -6.84
N HIS A 178 -3.54 -25.34 -5.52
CA HIS A 178 -3.25 -24.12 -4.76
C HIS A 178 -1.87 -23.53 -5.11
N LYS A 179 -0.84 -24.37 -5.29
CA LYS A 179 0.49 -23.93 -5.77
C LYS A 179 0.41 -23.41 -7.19
N ARG A 180 -0.36 -24.06 -8.06
CA ARG A 180 -0.61 -23.64 -9.44
C ARG A 180 -1.34 -22.30 -9.49
N GLY A 181 -2.42 -22.13 -8.73
CA GLY A 181 -3.15 -20.86 -8.65
C GLY A 181 -2.28 -19.72 -8.10
N LYS A 182 -1.39 -19.99 -7.14
CA LYS A 182 -0.38 -19.01 -6.69
C LYS A 182 0.64 -18.66 -7.78
N ALA A 183 1.08 -19.64 -8.58
CA ALA A 183 2.01 -19.41 -9.68
C ALA A 183 1.35 -18.66 -10.86
N GLU A 184 0.08 -18.95 -11.16
CA GLU A 184 -0.74 -18.22 -12.14
C GLU A 184 -0.97 -16.77 -11.67
N ALA A 185 -1.39 -16.55 -10.42
CA ALA A 185 -1.51 -15.21 -9.84
C ALA A 185 -0.19 -14.42 -9.85
N ALA A 186 0.92 -15.04 -9.44
CA ALA A 186 2.24 -14.39 -9.47
C ALA A 186 2.72 -14.07 -10.90
N ARG A 187 2.34 -14.89 -11.89
CA ARG A 187 2.56 -14.61 -13.31
C ARG A 187 1.72 -13.42 -13.77
N ASP A 188 0.44 -13.37 -13.41
CA ASP A 188 -0.46 -12.29 -13.80
C ASP A 188 -0.04 -10.97 -13.15
N ASP A 189 0.37 -10.98 -11.88
CA ASP A 189 1.01 -9.85 -11.19
C ASP A 189 2.30 -9.42 -11.90
N ALA A 190 3.15 -10.35 -12.32
CA ALA A 190 4.36 -10.04 -13.08
C ALA A 190 4.03 -9.43 -14.45
N GLN A 191 2.99 -9.90 -15.13
CA GLN A 191 2.51 -9.32 -16.40
C GLN A 191 1.91 -7.93 -16.20
N ALA A 192 1.13 -7.71 -15.13
CA ALA A 192 0.59 -6.41 -14.76
C ALA A 192 1.71 -5.42 -14.42
N ASN A 193 2.73 -5.85 -13.66
CA ASN A 193 3.91 -5.05 -13.35
C ASN A 193 4.72 -4.71 -14.61
N LEU A 194 4.93 -5.67 -15.52
CA LEU A 194 5.58 -5.42 -16.82
C LEU A 194 4.79 -4.43 -17.68
N LYS A 195 3.45 -4.53 -17.68
CA LYS A 195 2.58 -3.57 -18.37
C LYS A 195 2.69 -2.17 -17.75
N ALA A 196 2.63 -2.05 -16.42
CA ALA A 196 2.77 -0.78 -15.72
C ALA A 196 4.17 -0.15 -15.91
N LEU A 197 5.23 -0.98 -15.93
CA LEU A 197 6.58 -0.57 -16.30
C LEU A 197 6.63 -0.04 -17.74
N LYS A 198 6.01 -0.74 -18.69
CA LYS A 198 5.92 -0.30 -20.08
C LYS A 198 5.16 1.02 -20.20
N GLU A 199 3.97 1.14 -19.61
CA GLU A 199 3.18 2.38 -19.59
C GLU A 199 3.95 3.54 -18.93
N ARG A 200 4.81 3.26 -17.93
CA ARG A 200 5.70 4.25 -17.33
C ARG A 200 6.87 4.63 -18.25
N PHE A 201 7.44 3.68 -18.98
CA PHE A 201 8.47 3.96 -20.00
C PHE A 201 7.90 4.74 -21.19
N ASP A 202 6.72 4.37 -21.69
CA ASP A 202 6.03 5.07 -22.78
C ASP A 202 5.68 6.50 -22.35
N ARG A 203 5.29 6.71 -21.08
CA ARG A 203 5.08 8.05 -20.50
C ARG A 203 6.38 8.84 -20.37
N LEU A 204 7.45 8.25 -19.84
CA LEU A 204 8.77 8.90 -19.73
C LEU A 204 9.35 9.22 -21.11
N ALA A 205 9.09 8.41 -22.13
CA ALA A 205 9.45 8.69 -23.51
C ALA A 205 8.63 9.86 -24.07
N GLY A 206 7.32 9.91 -23.80
CA GLY A 206 6.46 11.06 -24.12
C GLY A 206 6.92 12.35 -23.43
N GLU A 207 7.23 12.29 -22.14
CA GLU A 207 7.80 13.40 -21.35
C GLU A 207 9.18 13.82 -21.90
N ALA A 208 10.02 12.89 -22.34
CA ALA A 208 11.32 13.20 -22.96
C ALA A 208 11.17 13.83 -24.35
N ASP A 209 10.21 13.38 -25.16
CA ASP A 209 9.86 13.98 -26.44
C ASP A 209 9.25 15.37 -26.27
N GLU A 210 8.44 15.57 -25.24
CA GLU A 210 7.83 16.85 -24.88
C GLU A 210 8.88 17.81 -24.31
N LEU A 211 9.79 17.35 -23.44
CA LEU A 211 10.98 18.10 -23.03
C LEU A 211 11.91 18.40 -24.21
N SER A 212 12.02 17.51 -25.21
CA SER A 212 12.80 17.75 -26.44
C SER A 212 12.13 18.82 -27.32
N LYS A 213 10.80 18.81 -27.45
CA LYS A 213 10.02 19.86 -28.12
C LYS A 213 10.13 21.19 -27.35
N ASN A 214 9.96 21.17 -26.04
CA ASN A 214 10.07 22.33 -25.16
C ASN A 214 11.49 22.89 -25.13
N ASN A 215 12.55 22.07 -25.19
CA ASN A 215 13.93 22.51 -25.33
C ASN A 215 14.22 23.07 -26.73
N LYS A 216 13.62 22.54 -27.80
CA LYS A 216 13.68 23.14 -29.14
C LYS A 216 12.90 24.46 -29.21
N GLU A 217 11.78 24.57 -28.50
CA GLU A 217 11.00 25.80 -28.42
C GLU A 217 11.68 26.84 -27.52
N LEU A 218 12.27 26.42 -26.40
CA LEU A 218 13.16 27.24 -25.59
C LEU A 218 14.37 27.69 -26.39
N ALA A 219 15.03 26.82 -27.16
CA ALA A 219 16.13 27.22 -28.05
C ALA A 219 15.66 28.22 -29.15
N LYS A 220 14.43 28.09 -29.66
CA LYS A 220 13.82 29.10 -30.54
C LYS A 220 13.51 30.40 -29.80
N LYS A 221 13.05 30.33 -28.54
CA LYS A 221 12.76 31.48 -27.69
C LYS A 221 14.02 32.17 -27.19
N THR A 222 15.11 31.45 -26.90
CA THR A 222 16.41 32.02 -26.55
C THR A 222 17.06 32.60 -27.78
N THR A 223 17.08 31.94 -28.94
CA THR A 223 17.60 32.58 -30.17
C THR A 223 16.73 33.76 -30.64
N ALA A 224 15.42 33.76 -30.36
CA ALA A 224 14.56 34.93 -30.56
C ALA A 224 14.80 36.02 -29.50
N ALA A 225 15.07 35.66 -28.24
CA ALA A 225 15.37 36.58 -27.16
C ALA A 225 16.80 37.15 -27.26
N GLU A 226 17.77 36.40 -27.77
CA GLU A 226 19.13 36.83 -28.12
C GLU A 226 19.08 37.75 -29.34
N LYS A 227 18.19 37.50 -30.32
CA LYS A 227 17.93 38.45 -31.40
C LYS A 227 17.21 39.70 -30.88
N ALA A 228 16.21 39.55 -30.01
CA ALA A 228 15.51 40.67 -29.40
C ALA A 228 16.42 41.47 -28.47
N GLN A 229 17.36 40.82 -27.78
CA GLN A 229 18.38 41.42 -26.94
C GLN A 229 19.47 42.06 -27.80
N ALA A 230 19.92 41.46 -28.90
CA ALA A 230 20.82 42.12 -29.85
C ALA A 230 20.16 43.33 -30.51
N VAL A 231 18.85 43.28 -30.78
CA VAL A 231 18.05 44.42 -31.23
C VAL A 231 17.84 45.45 -30.12
N ALA A 232 17.63 45.02 -28.87
CA ALA A 232 17.48 45.91 -27.71
C ALA A 232 18.81 46.55 -27.30
N GLU A 233 19.93 45.85 -27.42
CA GLU A 233 21.29 46.38 -27.23
C GLU A 233 21.71 47.25 -28.41
N ALA A 234 21.29 46.95 -29.64
CA ALA A 234 21.47 47.85 -30.77
C ALA A 234 20.60 49.11 -30.62
N ALA A 235 19.36 48.98 -30.14
CA ALA A 235 18.47 50.08 -29.82
C ALA A 235 18.93 50.86 -28.59
N GLN A 236 19.53 50.20 -27.60
CA GLN A 236 20.13 50.83 -26.42
C GLN A 236 21.43 51.55 -26.80
N ARG A 237 22.31 50.96 -27.62
CA ARG A 237 23.48 51.67 -28.17
C ARG A 237 23.07 52.80 -29.11
N ALA A 238 21.93 52.70 -29.80
CA ALA A 238 21.36 53.78 -30.59
C ALA A 238 20.73 54.86 -29.69
N ALA A 239 20.10 54.47 -28.58
CA ALA A 239 19.52 55.38 -27.58
C ALA A 239 20.60 56.06 -26.73
N GLU A 240 21.70 55.38 -26.39
CA GLU A 240 22.89 55.92 -25.73
C GLU A 240 23.67 56.84 -26.68
N LYS A 241 23.72 56.53 -27.98
CA LYS A 241 24.22 57.47 -29.00
C LYS A 241 23.29 58.66 -29.20
N ALA A 242 21.98 58.46 -29.20
CA ALA A 242 21.00 59.54 -29.28
C ALA A 242 20.98 60.36 -27.98
N GLN A 243 21.24 59.76 -26.83
CA GLN A 243 21.33 60.41 -25.53
C GLN A 243 22.65 61.16 -25.40
N THR A 244 23.80 60.60 -25.78
CA THR A 244 25.06 61.37 -25.82
C THR A 244 25.03 62.47 -26.89
N ALA A 245 24.33 62.28 -28.01
CA ALA A 245 24.06 63.35 -28.97
C ALA A 245 23.08 64.40 -28.43
N ALA A 246 22.06 64.00 -27.66
CA ALA A 246 21.09 64.90 -27.02
C ALA A 246 21.68 65.59 -25.79
N GLU A 247 22.62 64.98 -25.08
CA GLU A 247 23.39 65.55 -23.97
C GLU A 247 24.44 66.51 -24.53
N ALA A 248 25.15 66.16 -25.61
CA ALA A 248 25.99 67.10 -26.34
C ALA A 248 25.18 68.30 -26.87
N ALA A 249 24.02 68.06 -27.48
CA ALA A 249 23.12 69.14 -27.94
C ALA A 249 22.49 69.92 -26.78
N ARG A 250 22.28 69.29 -25.61
CA ARG A 250 21.79 69.94 -24.39
C ARG A 250 22.88 70.76 -23.71
N ASP A 251 24.14 70.31 -23.73
CA ASP A 251 25.29 71.04 -23.20
C ASP A 251 25.73 72.16 -24.15
N GLU A 252 25.57 71.97 -25.46
CA GLU A 252 25.66 73.04 -26.47
C GLU A 252 24.51 74.05 -26.31
N ALA A 253 23.28 73.59 -26.05
CA ALA A 253 22.14 74.46 -25.74
C ALA A 253 22.28 75.14 -24.36
N ILE A 254 22.86 74.49 -23.35
CA ILE A 254 23.13 75.06 -22.02
C ILE A 254 24.26 76.08 -22.14
N THR A 255 25.39 75.77 -22.79
CA THR A 255 26.45 76.77 -23.03
C THR A 255 25.99 77.91 -23.93
N THR A 256 25.06 77.69 -24.86
CA THR A 256 24.45 78.76 -25.67
C THR A 256 23.44 79.59 -24.84
N ARG A 257 22.61 78.94 -24.01
CA ARG A 257 21.70 79.58 -23.05
C ARG A 257 22.47 80.36 -22.00
N ASP A 258 23.61 79.87 -21.53
CA ASP A 258 24.40 80.46 -20.47
C ASP A 258 25.27 81.60 -21.03
N LYS A 259 25.78 81.49 -22.26
CA LYS A 259 26.31 82.66 -23.02
C LYS A 259 25.22 83.68 -23.35
N ALA A 260 23.98 83.26 -23.57
CA ALA A 260 22.84 84.17 -23.76
C ALA A 260 22.39 84.79 -22.42
N ALA A 261 22.50 84.07 -21.31
CA ALA A 261 22.23 84.55 -19.97
C ALA A 261 23.32 85.52 -19.50
N GLU A 262 24.61 85.21 -19.67
CA GLU A 262 25.70 86.16 -19.42
C GLU A 262 25.56 87.41 -20.29
N LYS A 263 25.18 87.28 -21.58
CA LYS A 263 24.88 88.44 -22.43
C LYS A 263 23.63 89.19 -21.98
N ALA A 264 22.60 88.51 -21.48
CA ALA A 264 21.40 89.12 -20.94
C ALA A 264 21.71 89.85 -19.64
N THR A 265 22.35 89.21 -18.65
CA THR A 265 22.78 89.83 -17.39
C THR A 265 23.77 90.97 -17.65
N ALA A 266 24.73 90.84 -18.58
CA ALA A 266 25.59 91.96 -18.97
C ALA A 266 24.83 93.07 -19.72
N ALA A 267 23.72 92.77 -20.41
CA ALA A 267 22.84 93.78 -20.99
C ALA A 267 21.93 94.43 -19.95
N THR A 268 21.42 93.69 -18.96
CA THR A 268 20.61 94.19 -17.85
C THR A 268 21.48 95.05 -16.94
N THR A 269 22.67 94.60 -16.53
CA THR A 269 23.61 95.41 -15.76
C THR A 269 24.08 96.64 -16.55
N ARG A 270 24.26 96.56 -17.88
CA ARG A 270 24.51 97.76 -18.70
C ARG A 270 23.28 98.66 -18.84
N ALA A 271 22.06 98.12 -18.84
CA ALA A 271 20.82 98.90 -18.88
C ALA A 271 20.55 99.57 -17.52
N GLU A 272 20.77 98.89 -16.40
CA GLU A 272 20.71 99.41 -15.03
C GLU A 272 21.81 100.45 -14.80
N GLN A 273 23.04 100.21 -15.29
CA GLN A 273 24.11 101.21 -15.26
C GLN A 273 23.79 102.40 -16.16
N ALA A 274 23.26 102.18 -17.37
CA ALA A 274 22.83 103.26 -18.27
C ALA A 274 21.60 104.00 -17.75
N GLU A 275 20.72 103.37 -16.96
CA GLU A 275 19.54 104.00 -16.36
C GLU A 275 19.89 104.73 -15.06
N THR A 276 20.80 104.20 -14.25
CA THR A 276 21.40 104.90 -13.12
C THR A 276 22.21 106.10 -13.62
N GLU A 277 23.00 105.95 -14.68
CA GLU A 277 23.76 107.04 -15.28
C GLU A 277 22.87 108.01 -16.06
N ARG A 278 21.79 107.55 -16.71
CA ARG A 278 20.75 108.44 -17.27
C ARG A 278 20.04 109.21 -16.16
N THR A 279 19.78 108.61 -15.00
CA THR A 279 19.17 109.29 -13.86
C THR A 279 20.14 110.26 -13.21
N ARG A 280 21.43 109.91 -13.09
CA ARG A 280 22.50 110.81 -12.66
C ARG A 280 22.65 111.98 -13.61
N LEU A 281 22.79 111.71 -14.91
CA LEU A 281 22.87 112.72 -15.96
C LEU A 281 21.57 113.51 -16.10
N HIS A 282 20.38 112.98 -15.83
CA HIS A 282 19.14 113.75 -15.87
C HIS A 282 18.99 114.64 -14.63
N ASN A 283 19.47 114.20 -13.46
CA ASN A 283 19.57 115.05 -12.27
C ASN A 283 20.68 116.10 -12.39
N GLU A 284 21.83 115.77 -12.99
CA GLU A 284 22.90 116.71 -13.32
C GLU A 284 22.47 117.66 -14.45
N LEU A 285 21.71 117.21 -15.44
CA LEU A 285 21.10 118.07 -16.47
C LEU A 285 20.03 118.96 -15.86
N ALA A 286 19.19 118.48 -14.95
CA ALA A 286 18.21 119.30 -14.24
C ALA A 286 18.87 120.29 -13.28
N ALA A 287 19.99 119.93 -12.64
CA ALA A 287 20.77 120.83 -11.79
C ALA A 287 21.53 121.88 -12.63
N THR A 288 22.15 121.49 -13.75
CA THR A 288 22.82 122.41 -14.67
C THR A 288 21.84 123.25 -15.47
N GLN A 289 20.64 122.76 -15.79
CA GLN A 289 19.54 123.56 -16.36
C GLN A 289 18.98 124.54 -15.33
N ARG A 290 18.79 124.16 -14.06
CA ARG A 290 18.43 125.14 -13.01
C ARG A 290 19.52 126.18 -12.79
N ALA A 291 20.79 125.77 -12.77
CA ALA A 291 21.91 126.69 -12.69
C ALA A 291 22.01 127.59 -13.94
N ALA A 292 21.77 127.05 -15.14
CA ALA A 292 21.75 127.82 -16.39
C ALA A 292 20.54 128.75 -16.47
N GLN A 293 19.37 128.34 -15.95
CA GLN A 293 18.17 129.16 -15.85
C GLN A 293 18.38 130.28 -14.82
N GLU A 294 18.99 130.00 -13.66
CA GLU A 294 19.37 131.03 -12.69
C GLU A 294 20.44 131.98 -13.26
N GLN A 295 21.37 131.49 -14.09
CA GLN A 295 22.33 132.34 -14.78
C GLN A 295 21.69 133.12 -15.93
N GLN A 296 20.67 132.59 -16.62
CA GLN A 296 19.87 133.33 -17.61
C GLN A 296 18.95 134.37 -16.95
N ASP A 297 18.39 134.08 -15.78
CA ASP A 297 17.60 135.03 -14.99
C ASP A 297 18.49 136.12 -14.38
N ARG A 298 19.74 135.79 -14.04
CA ARG A 298 20.77 136.78 -13.65
C ARG A 298 21.27 137.56 -14.86
N ALA A 299 21.44 136.94 -16.02
CA ALA A 299 21.85 137.59 -17.26
C ALA A 299 20.75 138.53 -17.77
N THR A 300 19.48 138.12 -17.84
CA THR A 300 18.37 139.01 -18.20
C THR A 300 18.12 140.10 -17.16
N LYS A 301 18.31 139.84 -15.85
CA LYS A 301 18.30 140.92 -14.84
C LYS A 301 19.52 141.83 -14.92
N ALA A 302 20.64 141.37 -15.49
CA ALA A 302 21.81 142.19 -15.80
C ALA A 302 21.58 143.00 -17.08
N GLU A 303 21.07 142.40 -18.16
CA GLU A 303 20.67 143.07 -19.41
C GLU A 303 19.59 144.11 -19.15
N ILE A 304 18.52 143.81 -18.41
CA ILE A 304 17.50 144.82 -18.05
C ILE A 304 18.12 145.98 -17.26
N LYS A 305 19.12 145.73 -16.40
CA LYS A 305 19.88 146.80 -15.73
C LYS A 305 20.85 147.52 -16.67
N GLN A 306 21.41 146.83 -17.65
CA GLN A 306 22.35 147.37 -18.63
C GLN A 306 21.64 148.21 -19.69
N ASP A 307 20.42 147.83 -20.08
CA ASP A 307 19.48 148.59 -20.90
C ASP A 307 18.91 149.78 -20.13
N GLN A 308 18.61 149.64 -18.83
CA GLN A 308 18.26 150.78 -17.98
C GLN A 308 19.43 151.77 -17.82
N LEU A 309 20.66 151.28 -17.69
CA LEU A 309 21.86 152.13 -17.65
C LEU A 309 22.19 152.72 -19.03
N ALA A 310 21.97 152.01 -20.13
CA ALA A 310 22.13 152.53 -21.49
C ALA A 310 21.05 153.57 -21.82
N GLY A 311 19.81 153.36 -21.35
CA GLY A 311 18.73 154.36 -21.37
C GLY A 311 19.10 155.62 -20.58
N GLN A 312 19.61 155.46 -19.35
CA GLN A 312 20.09 156.59 -18.54
C GLN A 312 21.30 157.29 -19.14
N LEU A 313 22.21 156.57 -19.81
CA LEU A 313 23.35 157.16 -20.50
C LEU A 313 22.92 157.90 -21.76
N THR A 314 22.02 157.33 -22.59
CA THR A 314 21.49 158.04 -23.77
C THR A 314 20.62 159.24 -23.41
N GLU A 315 19.87 159.18 -22.31
CA GLU A 315 19.11 160.32 -21.78
C GLU A 315 20.06 161.41 -21.22
N ARG A 316 21.14 161.01 -20.53
CA ARG A 316 22.19 161.92 -20.06
C ARG A 316 23.03 162.51 -21.19
N ASP A 317 23.33 161.75 -22.25
CA ASP A 317 24.04 162.24 -23.43
C ASP A 317 23.17 163.20 -24.23
N ALA A 318 21.86 162.92 -24.37
CA ALA A 318 20.90 163.86 -24.95
C ALA A 318 20.80 165.15 -24.11
N GLU A 319 20.83 165.06 -22.78
CA GLU A 319 20.84 166.22 -21.89
C GLU A 319 22.17 166.99 -21.93
N ILE A 320 23.32 166.30 -22.05
CA ILE A 320 24.64 166.91 -22.26
C ILE A 320 24.70 167.62 -23.60
N GLU A 321 24.19 167.04 -24.68
CA GLU A 321 24.10 167.71 -25.99
C GLU A 321 23.13 168.89 -25.95
N ARG A 322 22.02 168.79 -25.21
CA ARG A 322 21.11 169.95 -25.00
C ARG A 322 21.80 171.07 -24.23
N LEU A 323 22.53 170.76 -23.16
CA LEU A 323 23.31 171.73 -22.38
C LEU A 323 24.50 172.30 -23.16
N ARG A 324 25.11 171.53 -24.07
CA ARG A 324 26.13 172.01 -25.01
C ARG A 324 25.51 172.97 -26.03
N ALA A 325 24.38 172.61 -26.63
CA ALA A 325 23.66 173.48 -27.56
C ALA A 325 23.17 174.77 -26.87
N GLU A 326 22.66 174.69 -25.64
CA GLU A 326 22.30 175.86 -24.82
C GLU A 326 23.54 176.71 -24.50
N ARG A 327 24.66 176.11 -24.10
CA ARG A 327 25.92 176.83 -23.83
C ARG A 327 26.53 177.46 -25.08
N ASP A 328 26.44 176.79 -26.23
CA ASP A 328 27.00 177.30 -27.49
C ASP A 328 26.10 178.38 -28.10
N ALA A 329 24.78 178.27 -27.96
CA ALA A 329 23.86 179.36 -28.23
C ALA A 329 24.11 180.57 -27.30
N GLU A 330 24.37 180.34 -26.00
CA GLU A 330 24.71 181.42 -25.07
C GLU A 330 26.09 182.02 -25.35
N ILE A 331 27.08 181.23 -25.79
CA ILE A 331 28.40 181.74 -26.23
C ILE A 331 28.26 182.56 -27.52
N GLU A 332 27.49 182.11 -28.51
CA GLU A 332 27.22 182.89 -29.72
C GLU A 332 26.41 184.15 -29.40
N ARG A 333 25.47 184.09 -28.45
CA ARG A 333 24.75 185.26 -27.97
C ARG A 333 25.67 186.24 -27.25
N LEU A 334 26.55 185.77 -26.35
CA LEU A 334 27.53 186.61 -25.66
C LEU A 334 28.59 187.16 -26.63
N ARG A 335 28.95 186.43 -27.70
CA ARG A 335 29.78 186.94 -28.80
C ARG A 335 29.04 188.02 -29.57
N ALA A 336 27.78 187.82 -29.94
CA ALA A 336 26.96 188.81 -30.62
C ALA A 336 26.70 190.06 -29.75
N GLU A 337 26.46 189.91 -28.45
CA GLU A 337 26.35 191.02 -27.50
C GLU A 337 27.69 191.76 -27.37
N ARG A 338 28.81 191.05 -27.19
CA ARG A 338 30.16 191.64 -27.13
C ARG A 338 30.57 192.31 -28.44
N ASP A 339 30.21 191.75 -29.59
CA ASP A 339 30.57 192.30 -30.90
C ASP A 339 29.67 193.50 -31.26
N ALA A 340 28.40 193.49 -30.84
CA ALA A 340 27.53 194.67 -30.85
C ALA A 340 28.01 195.74 -29.85
N GLU A 341 28.58 195.36 -28.70
CA GLU A 341 29.22 196.27 -27.74
C GLU A 341 30.53 196.83 -28.31
N PHE A 342 31.34 196.04 -29.01
CA PHE A 342 32.53 196.50 -29.72
C PHE A 342 32.18 197.47 -30.87
N GLU A 343 31.12 197.20 -31.63
CA GLU A 343 30.63 198.12 -32.66
C GLU A 343 29.98 199.37 -32.06
N ARG A 344 29.32 199.28 -30.89
CA ARG A 344 28.90 200.48 -30.14
C ARG A 344 30.08 201.30 -29.63
N LEU A 345 31.11 200.66 -29.06
CA LEU A 345 32.32 201.32 -28.59
C LEU A 345 33.15 201.88 -29.76
N ARG A 346 33.15 201.23 -30.93
CA ARG A 346 33.66 201.83 -32.18
C ARG A 346 32.83 203.03 -32.58
N ALA A 347 31.51 202.94 -32.64
CA ALA A 347 30.65 204.06 -33.00
C ALA A 347 30.75 205.23 -32.01
N GLU A 348 30.88 204.97 -30.70
CA GLU A 348 31.15 206.00 -29.69
C GLU A 348 32.56 206.58 -29.81
N ARG A 349 33.58 205.74 -30.05
CA ARG A 349 34.95 206.22 -30.32
C ARG A 349 34.99 207.04 -31.60
N ASP A 350 34.29 206.63 -32.65
CA ASP A 350 34.29 207.30 -33.94
C ASP A 350 33.40 208.56 -33.91
N GLN A 351 32.37 208.62 -33.06
CA GLN A 351 31.69 209.86 -32.69
C GLN A 351 32.53 210.78 -31.80
N ALA A 352 33.32 210.23 -30.87
CA ALA A 352 34.25 211.01 -30.05
C ALA A 352 35.41 211.56 -30.91
N GLN A 353 35.88 210.78 -31.88
CA GLN A 353 36.86 211.16 -32.89
C GLN A 353 36.26 212.22 -33.81
N ALA A 354 35.04 212.02 -34.35
CA ALA A 354 34.35 213.04 -35.14
C ALA A 354 34.06 214.32 -34.35
N ARG A 355 33.87 214.26 -33.02
CA ARG A 355 33.75 215.44 -32.14
C ARG A 355 35.10 216.08 -31.82
N ALA A 356 36.19 215.32 -31.83
CA ALA A 356 37.56 215.83 -31.72
C ALA A 356 38.02 216.49 -33.02
N ASP A 357 37.68 215.91 -34.17
CA ASP A 357 37.99 216.41 -35.51
C ASP A 357 37.04 217.57 -35.92
N ALA A 358 35.85 217.66 -35.30
CA ALA A 358 35.00 218.85 -35.30
C ALA A 358 35.36 219.87 -34.19
N SER A 359 36.44 219.64 -33.43
CA SER A 359 37.02 220.68 -32.58
C SER A 359 37.88 221.59 -33.46
N PRO A 360 37.61 222.91 -33.54
CA PRO A 360 38.17 223.75 -34.58
C PRO A 360 39.69 223.91 -34.46
N THR A 361 40.41 223.42 -35.48
CA THR A 361 41.83 223.68 -35.64
C THR A 361 42.07 225.16 -35.95
N ARG A 362 42.63 225.84 -34.94
CA ARG A 362 43.39 227.12 -34.89
C ARG A 362 43.35 228.11 -36.07
N GLU A 363 43.50 227.67 -37.31
CA GLU A 363 43.47 228.53 -38.50
C GLU A 363 42.08 229.14 -38.73
N GLN A 364 40.99 228.40 -38.48
CA GLN A 364 39.61 228.91 -38.58
C GLN A 364 39.20 229.91 -37.46
N ILE A 365 40.02 230.11 -36.43
CA ILE A 365 39.80 231.19 -35.42
C ILE A 365 40.79 232.33 -35.61
N VAL A 366 41.94 232.12 -36.24
CA VAL A 366 42.80 233.22 -36.71
C VAL A 366 42.18 233.91 -37.94
N GLU A 367 41.41 233.22 -38.77
CA GLU A 367 40.50 233.87 -39.75
C GLU A 367 39.36 234.66 -39.09
N MET A 368 39.06 234.39 -37.82
CA MET A 368 38.06 235.12 -37.02
C MET A 368 38.66 236.31 -36.24
N ILE A 369 39.96 236.61 -36.40
CA ILE A 369 40.66 237.70 -35.70
C ILE A 369 40.55 239.06 -36.38
N HIS A 370 40.36 239.17 -37.72
CA HIS A 370 40.66 240.45 -38.40
C HIS A 370 39.72 241.01 -39.49
N ALA A 371 38.45 240.59 -39.50
CA ALA A 371 37.32 241.37 -40.04
C ALA A 371 36.05 240.97 -39.26
N ALA A 372 35.16 241.83 -38.76
CA ALA A 372 35.03 243.28 -38.78
C ALA A 372 34.22 243.73 -37.53
N VAL A 373 34.30 244.93 -36.95
CA VAL A 373 35.08 246.16 -37.21
C VAL A 373 35.06 246.59 -38.69
N GLN A 374 34.10 247.39 -39.15
CA GLN A 374 33.03 248.10 -38.43
C GLN A 374 31.77 248.21 -39.38
N PRO A 375 30.83 249.21 -39.32
CA PRO A 375 29.51 249.16 -40.00
C PRO A 375 29.63 249.55 -41.51
N PRO A 376 28.58 249.85 -42.34
CA PRO A 376 27.17 250.19 -42.00
C PRO A 376 26.05 249.79 -43.01
N ALA A 377 24.85 250.28 -42.71
CA ALA A 377 23.81 250.86 -43.58
C ALA A 377 23.41 250.27 -44.96
N ALA A 378 22.09 250.19 -45.13
CA ALA A 378 21.26 250.60 -46.27
C ALA A 378 21.89 250.78 -47.67
N ASP A 379 21.37 250.01 -48.64
CA ASP A 379 20.71 250.45 -49.88
C ASP A 379 20.26 249.19 -50.66
N ASN A 380 19.43 249.20 -51.70
CA ASN A 380 18.18 249.92 -51.98
C ASN A 380 17.53 249.25 -53.23
N ASP A 381 16.20 249.35 -53.39
CA ASP A 381 15.39 249.12 -54.63
C ASP A 381 15.50 247.82 -55.47
N GLY A 382 14.35 247.38 -56.03
CA GLY A 382 14.35 246.72 -57.35
C GLY A 382 13.35 245.58 -57.64
N THR A 383 12.05 245.91 -57.78
CA THR A 383 10.99 245.20 -58.57
C THR A 383 10.62 243.75 -58.27
#